data_AF-A0A397TIQ3-F1
#
_entry.id   AF-A0A397TIQ3-F1
#
_cell.length_a   1.000
_cell.length_b   1.000
_cell.length_c   1.000
_cell.angle_alpha   90.00
_cell.angle_beta   90.00
_cell.angle_gamma   90.00
#
_symmetry.space_group_name_H-M   'P 1'
#
loop_
_entity.id
_entity.type
_entity.pdbx_description
1 polymer ?
#
loop_
_entity_poly.entity_id
_entity_poly.type
_entity_poly.pdbx_seq_one_letter_code
_entity_poly.pdbx_strand_id
1 'polypeptide(L)'
;MVFNYCQSLESINIWCGGVFLSEKEALEAILKYSHKNTYEFVLYHQCDTRSVLLPEELESFLISWTNRVPQKPLSLVIVKYDANSLDTNDENMQIINKYIKLGVIKRFKVTNFNDDEFN
;
A
#
# COMPACT_ATOMS: atom_id res chain seq x y z
N MET A 1 -5.34 -7.09 20.08
CA MET A 1 -4.72 -6.20 19.07
C MET A 1 -3.22 -6.44 19.09
N VAL A 2 -2.66 -7.03 18.03
CA VAL A 2 -1.29 -7.59 18.01
C VAL A 2 -0.20 -6.51 17.85
N PHE A 3 -0.51 -5.31 17.33
CA PHE A 3 0.51 -4.32 16.96
C PHE A 3 0.81 -3.21 17.98
N ASN A 4 0.11 -3.13 19.12
CA ASN A 4 0.38 -2.09 20.12
C ASN A 4 1.76 -2.24 20.81
N TYR A 5 2.36 -3.42 20.75
CA TYR A 5 3.67 -3.71 21.33
C TYR A 5 4.81 -3.63 20.30
N CYS A 6 4.51 -3.54 19.00
CA CYS A 6 5.49 -3.47 17.92
C CYS A 6 5.83 -2.00 17.60
N GLN A 7 6.33 -1.27 18.59
CA GLN A 7 6.60 0.17 18.45
C GLN A 7 7.68 0.49 17.40
N SER A 8 8.54 -0.47 17.06
CA SER A 8 9.58 -0.37 16.03
C SER A 8 9.16 -0.89 14.65
N LEU A 9 7.88 -1.27 14.44
CA LEU A 9 7.44 -1.80 13.15
C LEU A 9 7.34 -0.68 12.11
N GLU A 10 8.28 -0.65 11.19
CA GLU A 10 8.39 0.37 10.14
C GLU A 10 7.73 -0.05 8.82
N SER A 11 7.74 -1.36 8.54
CA SER A 11 7.28 -1.95 7.29
C SER A 11 6.28 -3.08 7.53
N ILE A 12 5.25 -3.17 6.69
CA ILE A 12 4.24 -4.23 6.72
C ILE A 12 4.09 -4.81 5.31
N ASN A 13 4.18 -6.13 5.21
CA ASN A 13 3.99 -6.87 3.98
C ASN A 13 2.60 -7.51 3.98
N ILE A 14 1.83 -7.31 2.90
CA ILE A 14 0.48 -7.84 2.75
C ILE A 14 0.37 -8.60 1.44
N TRP A 15 -0.19 -9.80 1.50
CA TRP A 15 -0.53 -10.59 0.33
C TRP A 15 -1.90 -10.19 -0.19
N CYS A 16 -1.95 -9.87 -1.47
CA CYS A 16 -3.13 -9.43 -2.21
C CYS A 16 -3.44 -10.41 -3.34
N GLY A 17 -4.72 -10.50 -3.69
CA GLY A 17 -5.18 -11.28 -4.85
C GLY A 17 -5.66 -12.69 -4.52
N GLY A 18 -6.41 -13.29 -5.45
CA GLY A 18 -6.86 -14.69 -5.34
C GLY A 18 -7.67 -14.97 -4.07
N VAL A 19 -7.10 -15.69 -3.10
CA VAL A 19 -7.73 -16.03 -1.81
C VAL A 19 -7.31 -15.11 -0.65
N PHE A 20 -6.40 -14.18 -0.91
CA PHE A 20 -5.93 -13.19 0.07
C PHE A 20 -6.80 -11.93 0.07
N LEU A 21 -6.27 -10.84 0.63
CA LEU A 21 -6.99 -9.57 0.71
C LEU A 21 -7.14 -8.92 -0.68
N SER A 22 -8.24 -8.20 -0.87
CA SER A 22 -8.29 -7.14 -1.85
C SER A 22 -7.38 -5.99 -1.44
N GLU A 23 -7.00 -5.14 -2.39
CA GLU A 23 -6.21 -3.94 -2.10
C GLU A 23 -6.93 -3.01 -1.13
N LYS A 24 -8.26 -2.87 -1.29
CA LYS A 24 -9.08 -2.10 -0.36
C LYS A 24 -8.96 -2.64 1.06
N GLU A 25 -9.17 -3.93 1.25
CA GLU A 25 -9.06 -4.56 2.57
C GLU A 25 -7.65 -4.42 3.15
N ALA A 26 -6.61 -4.51 2.30
CA ALA A 26 -5.22 -4.27 2.70
C ALA A 26 -5.02 -2.83 3.19
N LEU A 27 -5.48 -1.84 2.44
CA LEU A 27 -5.39 -0.41 2.80
C LEU A 27 -6.18 -0.08 4.07
N GLU A 28 -7.38 -0.65 4.23
CA GLU A 28 -8.19 -0.50 5.45
C GLU A 28 -7.51 -1.14 6.66
N ALA A 29 -6.93 -2.34 6.49
CA ALA A 29 -6.17 -3.00 7.54
C ALA A 29 -4.94 -2.17 7.95
N ILE A 30 -4.25 -1.57 6.99
CA ILE A 30 -3.14 -0.64 7.24
C ILE A 30 -3.61 0.52 8.12
N LEU A 31 -4.69 1.22 7.74
CA LEU A 31 -5.16 2.38 8.52
C LEU A 31 -5.60 1.98 9.93
N LYS A 32 -6.23 0.81 10.07
CA LYS A 32 -6.80 0.35 11.33
C LYS A 32 -5.76 -0.19 12.31
N TYR A 33 -4.72 -0.86 11.80
CA TYR A 33 -3.83 -1.66 12.63
C TYR A 33 -2.37 -1.18 12.64
N SER A 34 -1.97 -0.28 11.73
CA SER A 34 -0.58 0.18 11.67
C SER A 34 -0.21 1.08 12.86
N HIS A 35 0.96 0.81 13.44
CA HIS A 35 1.52 1.68 14.48
C HIS A 35 1.98 3.01 13.86
N LYS A 36 1.99 4.08 14.64
CA LYS A 36 2.39 5.44 14.21
C LYS A 36 3.79 5.52 13.58
N ASN A 37 4.65 4.54 13.86
CA ASN A 37 5.99 4.48 13.30
C ASN A 37 6.08 3.75 11.96
N THR A 38 5.04 3.00 11.57
CA THR A 38 4.95 2.31 10.28
C THR A 38 4.75 3.31 9.17
N TYR A 39 5.62 3.25 8.17
CA TYR A 39 5.58 4.13 7.00
C TYR A 39 5.73 3.38 5.68
N GLU A 40 6.09 2.10 5.71
CA GLU A 40 6.27 1.29 4.52
C GLU A 40 5.24 0.16 4.41
N PHE A 41 4.71 -0.01 3.20
CA PHE A 41 3.90 -1.16 2.83
C PHE A 41 4.39 -1.79 1.56
N VAL A 42 4.46 -3.11 1.58
CA VAL A 42 4.73 -3.94 0.42
C VAL A 42 3.49 -4.80 0.13
N LEU A 43 2.85 -4.54 -0.99
CA LEU A 43 1.70 -5.30 -1.48
C LEU A 43 2.18 -6.36 -2.46
N TYR A 44 2.06 -7.63 -2.07
CA TYR A 44 2.42 -8.79 -2.89
C TYR A 44 1.20 -9.29 -3.66
N HIS A 45 1.16 -9.04 -4.97
CA HIS A 45 0.12 -9.48 -5.88
C HIS A 45 0.52 -10.80 -6.52
N GLN A 46 -0.06 -11.90 -6.02
CA GLN A 46 0.22 -13.25 -6.55
C GLN A 46 -0.71 -13.63 -7.71
N CYS A 47 -1.95 -13.16 -7.66
CA CYS A 47 -2.98 -13.43 -8.66
C CYS A 47 -3.86 -12.18 -8.81
N ASP A 48 -4.72 -12.13 -9.83
CA ASP A 48 -5.70 -11.06 -9.95
C ASP A 48 -6.56 -10.92 -8.69
N THR A 49 -6.84 -9.67 -8.33
CA THR A 49 -7.68 -9.35 -7.17
C THR A 49 -9.15 -9.63 -7.48
N ARG A 50 -9.89 -10.04 -6.44
CA ARG A 50 -11.34 -10.27 -6.56
C ARG A 50 -12.13 -8.99 -6.82
N SER A 51 -11.55 -7.84 -6.48
CA SER A 51 -12.14 -6.52 -6.67
C SER A 51 -11.06 -5.51 -7.05
N VAL A 52 -11.40 -4.66 -8.01
CA VAL A 52 -10.57 -3.51 -8.41
C VAL A 52 -10.69 -2.43 -7.34
N LEU A 53 -9.56 -1.89 -6.88
CA LEU A 53 -9.54 -0.71 -6.02
C LEU A 53 -10.04 0.51 -6.79
N LEU A 54 -11.08 1.16 -6.27
CA LEU A 54 -11.60 2.38 -6.88
C LEU A 54 -10.68 3.58 -6.62
N PRO A 55 -10.56 4.53 -7.57
CA PRO A 55 -9.80 5.76 -7.37
C PRO A 55 -10.18 6.54 -6.11
N GLU A 56 -11.47 6.61 -5.78
CA GLU A 56 -11.97 7.31 -4.59
C GLU A 56 -11.55 6.59 -3.29
N GLU A 57 -11.43 5.27 -3.32
CA GLU A 57 -10.96 4.47 -2.18
C GLU A 57 -9.47 4.70 -1.93
N LEU A 58 -8.68 4.76 -3.01
CA LEU A 58 -7.26 5.10 -2.94
C LEU A 58 -7.04 6.54 -2.45
N GLU A 59 -7.79 7.51 -2.99
CA GLU A 59 -7.67 8.91 -2.57
C GLU A 59 -8.09 9.08 -1.10
N SER A 60 -9.17 8.43 -0.67
CA SER A 60 -9.60 8.42 0.74
C SER A 60 -8.54 7.83 1.67
N PHE A 61 -7.87 6.75 1.25
CA PHE A 61 -6.75 6.19 1.99
C PHE A 61 -5.60 7.19 2.14
N LEU A 62 -5.21 7.86 1.06
CA LEU A 62 -4.10 8.83 1.08
C LEU A 62 -4.44 10.08 1.89
N ILE A 63 -5.68 10.58 1.83
CA ILE A 63 -6.16 11.65 2.72
C ILE A 63 -6.05 11.20 4.17
N SER A 64 -6.54 10.00 4.50
CA SER A 64 -6.45 9.45 5.85
C SER A 64 -4.99 9.31 6.31
N TRP A 65 -4.09 8.97 5.39
CA TRP A 65 -2.65 8.90 5.66
C TRP A 65 -2.07 10.26 6.07
N THR A 66 -2.47 11.35 5.40
CA THR A 66 -2.01 12.72 5.76
C THR A 66 -2.43 13.15 7.17
N ASN A 67 -3.48 12.55 7.72
CA ASN A 67 -3.99 12.86 9.05
C ASN A 67 -3.26 12.09 10.18
N ARG A 68 -2.30 11.21 9.86
CA ARG A 68 -1.57 10.44 10.89
C ARG A 68 -0.61 11.31 11.69
N VAL A 69 -0.43 10.97 12.97
CA VAL A 69 0.52 11.64 13.87
C VAL A 69 1.50 10.60 14.46
N PRO A 70 2.82 10.74 14.21
CA PRO A 70 3.46 11.76 13.38
C PRO A 70 3.19 11.53 11.88
N GLN A 71 3.24 12.61 11.10
CA GLN A 71 3.13 12.54 9.65
C GLN A 71 4.44 11.98 9.07
N LYS A 72 4.47 10.65 8.85
CA LYS A 72 5.56 10.00 8.13
C LYS A 72 5.19 9.85 6.65
N PRO A 73 6.04 10.25 5.71
CA PRO A 73 5.83 9.99 4.30
C PRO A 73 5.73 8.50 4.01
N LEU A 74 4.75 8.13 3.19
CA LEU A 74 4.45 6.77 2.77
C LEU A 74 5.54 6.22 1.83
N SER A 75 5.95 4.99 2.07
CA SER A 75 6.66 4.12 1.11
C SER A 75 5.68 3.03 0.68
N LEU A 76 5.25 3.05 -0.57
CA LEU A 76 4.34 2.05 -1.15
C LEU A 76 5.09 1.25 -2.22
N VAL A 77 5.22 -0.05 -2.02
CA VAL A 77 5.85 -0.97 -2.96
C VAL A 77 4.84 -2.01 -3.39
N ILE A 78 4.78 -2.29 -4.68
CA ILE A 78 3.96 -3.32 -5.28
C ILE A 78 4.89 -4.36 -5.88
N VAL A 79 4.73 -5.61 -5.45
CA VAL A 79 5.47 -6.77 -5.95
C VAL A 79 4.47 -7.67 -6.67
N LYS A 80 4.62 -7.88 -7.97
CA LYS A 80 3.64 -8.62 -8.78
C LYS A 80 4.18 -9.90 -9.43
N TYR A 81 3.29 -10.86 -9.61
CA TYR A 81 3.49 -12.08 -10.39
C TYR A 81 2.42 -12.16 -11.48
N ASP A 82 2.66 -11.53 -12.64
CA ASP A 82 1.75 -11.47 -13.78
C ASP A 82 0.29 -11.12 -13.44
N ALA A 83 0.08 -10.34 -12.37
CA ALA A 83 -1.24 -9.97 -11.85
C ALA A 83 -1.47 -8.46 -12.00
N ASN A 84 -2.73 -8.08 -12.23
CA ASN A 84 -3.13 -6.68 -12.19
C ASN A 84 -3.15 -6.17 -10.73
N SER A 85 -2.84 -4.89 -10.57
CA SER A 85 -2.87 -4.19 -9.28
C SER A 85 -3.31 -2.74 -9.48
N LEU A 86 -3.35 -1.96 -8.41
CA LEU A 86 -3.72 -0.56 -8.40
C LEU A 86 -2.84 0.28 -9.34
N ASP A 87 -1.64 -0.17 -9.69
CA ASP A 87 -0.75 0.48 -10.67
C ASP A 87 -1.27 0.39 -12.12
N THR A 88 -2.18 -0.55 -12.40
CA THR A 88 -2.72 -0.78 -13.74
C THR A 88 -3.88 0.15 -14.10
N ASN A 89 -4.41 0.92 -13.15
CA ASN A 89 -5.46 1.90 -13.37
C ASN A 89 -4.88 3.31 -13.51
N ASP A 90 -5.18 3.97 -14.64
CA ASP A 90 -4.64 5.30 -14.96
C ASP A 90 -5.07 6.39 -13.96
N GLU A 91 -6.30 6.36 -13.46
CA GLU A 91 -6.79 7.32 -12.46
C GLU A 91 -6.08 7.10 -11.11
N ASN A 92 -5.88 5.84 -10.72
CA ASN A 92 -5.07 5.52 -9.53
C ASN A 92 -3.64 6.06 -9.66
N MET A 93 -3.03 5.92 -10.84
CA MET A 93 -1.69 6.45 -11.10
C MET A 93 -1.64 7.97 -11.10
N GLN A 94 -2.68 8.66 -11.57
CA GLN A 94 -2.79 10.12 -11.46
C GLN A 94 -2.85 10.56 -9.99
N ILE A 95 -3.64 9.87 -9.17
CA ILE A 95 -3.74 10.10 -7.73
C ILE A 95 -2.38 9.87 -7.07
N ILE A 96 -1.71 8.73 -7.31
CA ILE A 96 -0.38 8.45 -6.74
C ILE A 96 0.61 9.56 -7.09
N ASN A 97 0.66 9.97 -8.36
CA ASN A 97 1.55 11.05 -8.81
C ASN A 97 1.23 12.40 -8.12
N LYS A 98 -0.05 12.72 -7.90
CA LYS A 98 -0.46 13.89 -7.12
C LYS A 98 0.10 13.82 -5.70
N TYR A 99 -0.04 12.68 -5.00
CA TYR A 99 0.42 12.54 -3.62
C TYR A 99 1.95 12.40 -3.48
N ILE A 100 2.65 11.95 -4.53
CA ILE A 100 4.11 12.05 -4.63
C ILE A 100 4.53 13.53 -4.68
N LYS A 101 3.91 14.35 -5.54
CA LYS A 101 4.21 15.78 -5.65
C LYS A 101 3.92 16.55 -4.36
N LEU A 102 2.90 16.13 -3.61
CA LEU A 102 2.57 16.69 -2.29
C LEU A 102 3.51 16.21 -1.16
N GLY A 103 4.45 15.29 -1.43
CA GLY A 103 5.37 14.75 -0.44
C GLY A 103 4.75 13.75 0.54
N VAL A 104 3.49 13.36 0.30
CA VAL A 104 2.78 12.36 1.11
C VAL A 104 3.33 10.97 0.83
N ILE A 105 3.61 10.68 -0.44
CA ILE A 105 4.29 9.46 -0.88
C ILE A 105 5.75 9.80 -1.17
N LYS A 106 6.67 9.26 -0.38
CA LYS A 106 8.12 9.43 -0.57
C LYS A 106 8.70 8.38 -1.51
N ARG A 107 8.15 7.17 -1.50
CA ARG A 107 8.57 6.07 -2.38
C ARG A 107 7.35 5.38 -2.96
N PHE A 108 7.32 5.26 -4.28
CA PHE A 108 6.40 4.39 -5.01
C PHE A 108 7.23 3.51 -5.94
N LYS A 109 7.07 2.20 -5.85
CA LYS A 109 7.80 1.25 -6.70
C LYS A 109 6.89 0.10 -7.09
N VAL A 110 6.96 -0.29 -8.36
CA VAL A 110 6.36 -1.51 -8.88
C VAL A 110 7.49 -2.42 -9.36
N THR A 111 7.48 -3.67 -8.93
CA THR A 111 8.57 -4.63 -9.15
C THR A 111 7.97 -6.03 -9.31
N ASN A 112 8.73 -6.99 -9.84
CA ASN A 112 8.28 -8.37 -10.00
C ASN A 112 8.80 -9.26 -8.85
N PHE A 113 8.15 -10.40 -8.62
CA PHE A 113 8.57 -11.37 -7.58
C PHE A 113 10.00 -11.90 -7.73
N ASN A 114 10.54 -11.89 -8.94
CA ASN A 114 11.90 -12.36 -9.23
C ASN A 114 12.97 -11.28 -9.02
N ASP A 115 12.59 -10.08 -8.59
CA ASP A 115 13.55 -9.03 -8.27
C ASP A 115 14.16 -9.33 -6.88
N ASP A 116 15.45 -9.67 -6.86
CA ASP A 116 16.24 -10.08 -5.68
C ASP A 116 16.24 -9.08 -4.50
N GLU A 117 15.64 -7.90 -4.67
CA GLU A 117 15.59 -6.82 -3.66
C GLU A 117 14.60 -7.11 -2.52
N PHE A 118 13.71 -8.10 -2.66
CA PHE A 118 12.65 -8.41 -1.69
C PHE A 118 12.52 -9.90 -1.31
N ASN A 119 13.50 -10.75 -1.69
CA ASN A 119 13.61 -12.15 -1.27
C ASN A 119 14.46 -12.33 0.00
#